data_AF-A0A9E1Z968-F1
#
_entry.id   AF-A0A9E1Z968-F1
#
_cell.length_a   1.000
_cell.length_b   1.000
_cell.length_c   1.000
_cell.angle_alpha   90.00
_cell.angle_beta   90.00
_cell.angle_gamma   90.00
#
_symmetry.space_group_name_H-M   'P 1'
#
loop_
_entity.id
_entity.type
_entity.pdbx_description
1 polymer ?
#
loop_
_entity_poly.entity_id
_entity_poly.type
_entity_poly.pdbx_seq_one_letter_code
_entity_poly.pdbx_strand_id
1 'polypeptide(L)'
;MTWIETFFVGLGLATVGGIFKVLYDYRNSIHIWIKRQKLKLFPVNFNIALSLQFTEGLNSGNYFSEIKNNLQQALSEVGMDKLVRIVDFSDIQKFKNKEQAEKFRNKKDIDLIIWGNFSTDSLKKEGKGVNKLSINFTYGHPNDKEGKLGVMLLSDIRSKFAQKNYWQIFEDNSFEDVSIISENLFDLAIYVIALTLKIYGKIGKSIMLFEKLHGRLALRQDEFIQNIIFHLLNCYELMIIDLGIRRKDFKKGRSYCLKFLKLKENDFFALSNLAVFQFKSGEKDNSKATVDKLLKIYPNAPLTEVNIAFMRLLEGRYKNAFKHYEKLFKFQINQLGFNPLDVIEFLTDQYNQTREPGVLYGSGMIAKYYGDHEIAKQDLRQFLKKSNDNEYKLMRRKAKNTLSQL
;
A
#
# COMPACT_ATOMS: atom_id res chain seq x y z
N MET A 1 -16.47 59.94 10.75
CA MET A 1 -15.52 58.82 10.80
C MET A 1 -14.30 59.33 11.56
N THR A 2 -14.03 58.79 12.75
CA THR A 2 -12.92 59.25 13.59
C THR A 2 -11.59 58.79 12.98
N TRP A 3 -10.49 59.50 13.26
CA TRP A 3 -9.16 59.16 12.72
C TRP A 3 -8.74 57.70 13.04
N ILE A 4 -9.22 57.17 14.17
CA ILE A 4 -9.02 55.79 14.59
C ILE A 4 -9.74 54.81 13.64
N GLU A 5 -10.97 55.09 13.22
CA GLU A 5 -11.71 54.26 12.26
C GLU A 5 -11.02 54.24 10.88
N THR A 6 -10.54 55.38 10.41
CA THR A 6 -9.81 55.49 9.14
C THR A 6 -8.49 54.70 9.18
N PHE A 7 -7.80 54.69 10.31
CA PHE A 7 -6.57 53.92 10.50
C PHE A 7 -6.82 52.40 10.48
N PHE A 8 -7.86 51.92 11.17
CA PHE A 8 -8.21 50.49 11.15
C PHE A 8 -8.69 50.02 9.78
N VAL A 9 -9.43 50.85 9.05
CA VAL A 9 -9.82 50.57 7.65
C VAL A 9 -8.58 50.53 6.74
N GLY A 10 -7.64 51.46 6.91
CA GLY A 10 -6.37 51.46 6.17
C GLY A 10 -5.50 50.23 6.47
N LEU A 11 -5.41 49.82 7.73
CA LEU A 11 -4.69 48.62 8.15
C LEU A 11 -5.36 47.33 7.62
N GLY A 12 -6.71 47.30 7.62
CA GLY A 12 -7.49 46.22 7.02
C GLY A 12 -7.29 46.14 5.50
N LEU A 13 -7.31 47.27 4.79
CA LEU A 13 -7.04 47.30 3.35
C LEU A 13 -5.60 46.95 2.99
N ALA A 14 -4.62 47.33 3.82
CA ALA A 14 -3.21 46.97 3.63
C ALA A 14 -2.94 45.48 3.89
N THR A 15 -3.57 44.90 4.90
CA THR A 15 -3.48 43.45 5.18
C THR A 15 -4.21 42.64 4.12
N VAL A 16 -5.42 43.04 3.73
CA VAL A 16 -6.18 42.41 2.64
C VAL A 16 -5.44 42.57 1.31
N GLY A 17 -4.97 43.77 0.98
CA GLY A 17 -4.18 44.03 -0.24
C GLY A 17 -2.84 43.28 -0.26
N GLY A 18 -2.17 43.18 0.89
CA GLY A 18 -0.97 42.36 1.06
C GLY A 18 -1.23 40.87 0.86
N ILE A 19 -2.31 40.34 1.44
CA ILE A 19 -2.76 38.96 1.22
C ILE A 19 -3.09 38.74 -0.26
N PHE A 20 -3.84 39.63 -0.91
CA PHE A 20 -4.17 39.52 -2.33
C PHE A 20 -2.91 39.56 -3.22
N LYS A 21 -1.95 40.43 -2.92
CA LYS A 21 -0.67 40.49 -3.64
C LYS A 21 0.12 39.19 -3.47
N VAL A 22 0.25 38.68 -2.24
CA VAL A 22 0.90 37.37 -1.99
C VAL A 22 0.15 36.24 -2.69
N LEU A 23 -1.17 36.19 -2.62
CA LEU A 23 -1.97 35.20 -3.34
C LEU A 23 -1.79 35.31 -4.86
N TYR A 24 -1.66 36.51 -5.41
CA TYR A 24 -1.47 36.77 -6.84
C TYR A 24 -0.05 36.40 -7.31
N ASP A 25 0.97 36.85 -6.59
CA ASP A 25 2.39 36.60 -6.88
C ASP A 25 2.71 35.10 -6.74
N TYR A 26 2.11 34.44 -5.75
CA TYR A 26 2.27 32.99 -5.51
C TYR A 26 1.14 32.15 -6.09
N ARG A 27 0.23 32.68 -6.93
CA ARG A 27 -0.96 31.95 -7.41
C ARG A 27 -0.63 30.61 -8.06
N ASN A 28 0.47 30.56 -8.82
CA ASN A 28 0.92 29.34 -9.48
C ASN A 28 1.41 28.31 -8.45
N SER A 29 2.22 28.74 -7.48
CA SER A 29 2.72 27.89 -6.40
C SER A 29 1.59 27.39 -5.49
N ILE A 30 0.64 28.26 -5.15
CA ILE A 30 -0.57 27.94 -4.37
C ILE A 30 -1.45 26.97 -5.15
N HIS A 31 -1.67 27.21 -6.45
CA HIS A 31 -2.44 26.30 -7.29
C HIS A 31 -1.79 24.90 -7.36
N ILE A 32 -0.46 24.83 -7.55
CA ILE A 32 0.29 23.58 -7.50
C ILE A 32 0.17 22.91 -6.13
N TRP A 33 0.26 23.67 -5.04
CA TRP A 33 0.13 23.15 -3.68
C TRP A 33 -1.29 22.63 -3.40
N ILE A 34 -2.33 23.40 -3.72
CA ILE A 34 -3.73 23.00 -3.61
C ILE A 34 -3.97 21.73 -4.42
N LYS A 35 -3.41 21.63 -5.63
CA LYS A 35 -3.50 20.42 -6.45
C LYS A 35 -2.84 19.21 -5.80
N ARG A 36 -1.66 19.39 -5.18
CA ARG A 36 -1.01 18.34 -4.38
C ARG A 36 -1.86 17.92 -3.18
N GLN A 37 -2.56 18.85 -2.54
CA GLN A 37 -3.49 18.54 -1.44
C GLN A 37 -4.84 17.97 -1.93
N LYS A 38 -5.30 18.33 -3.13
CA LYS A 38 -6.54 17.83 -3.73
C LYS A 38 -6.50 16.30 -3.86
N LEU A 39 -5.34 15.78 -4.26
CA LEU A 39 -5.08 14.35 -4.32
C LEU A 39 -5.07 13.66 -2.95
N LYS A 40 -4.98 14.38 -1.84
CA LYS A 40 -5.20 13.83 -0.49
C LYS A 40 -6.67 13.90 -0.07
N LEU A 41 -7.34 15.02 -0.31
CA LEU A 41 -8.63 15.35 0.33
C LEU A 41 -9.88 15.01 -0.49
N PHE A 42 -9.84 15.05 -1.82
CA PHE A 42 -11.05 14.94 -2.64
C PHE A 42 -11.21 13.58 -3.33
N PRO A 43 -12.45 13.14 -3.66
CA PRO A 43 -12.66 12.00 -4.53
C PRO A 43 -11.98 12.28 -5.88
N VAL A 44 -10.92 11.51 -6.15
CA VAL A 44 -10.21 11.58 -7.45
C VAL A 44 -11.04 10.77 -8.45
N ASN A 45 -11.64 11.47 -9.40
CA ASN A 45 -11.99 10.90 -10.69
C ASN A 45 -10.72 11.03 -11.55
N PHE A 46 -10.23 9.92 -12.06
CA PHE A 46 -9.00 9.88 -12.84
C PHE A 46 -9.29 10.27 -14.26
N ASN A 47 -8.58 11.25 -14.79
CA ASN A 47 -8.64 11.59 -16.20
C ASN A 47 -7.43 10.98 -16.91
N ILE A 48 -7.70 10.03 -17.81
CA ILE A 48 -6.73 9.50 -18.77
C ILE A 48 -6.94 10.26 -20.08
N ALA A 49 -5.90 10.92 -20.57
CA ALA A 49 -5.90 11.54 -21.89
C ALA A 49 -5.18 10.65 -22.91
N LEU A 50 -5.80 10.45 -24.07
CA LEU A 50 -5.16 9.88 -25.25
C LEU A 50 -4.77 11.00 -26.22
N SER A 51 -3.57 10.94 -26.77
CA SER A 51 -3.05 11.88 -27.75
C SER A 51 -2.12 11.16 -28.71
N LEU A 52 -2.69 10.38 -29.61
CA LEU A 52 -1.95 9.61 -30.61
C LEU A 52 -2.02 10.29 -31.97
N GLN A 53 -0.87 10.52 -32.59
CA GLN A 53 -0.84 11.00 -33.96
C GLN A 53 -1.07 9.84 -34.93
N PHE A 54 -2.14 9.95 -35.71
CA PHE A 54 -2.49 9.07 -36.82
C PHE A 54 -2.87 9.91 -38.05
N THR A 55 -3.10 9.25 -39.18
CA THR A 55 -3.60 9.89 -40.39
C THR A 55 -5.07 9.54 -40.56
N GLU A 56 -5.95 10.55 -40.53
CA GLU A 56 -7.38 10.33 -40.77
C GLU A 56 -7.62 9.75 -42.17
N GLY A 57 -8.57 8.82 -42.28
CA GLY A 57 -8.91 8.14 -43.54
C GLY A 57 -7.97 6.99 -43.91
N LEU A 58 -6.96 6.68 -43.09
CA LEU A 58 -6.11 5.50 -43.25
C LEU A 58 -6.35 4.48 -42.12
N ASN A 59 -5.77 3.29 -42.28
CA ASN A 59 -5.91 2.18 -41.33
C ASN A 59 -5.54 2.59 -39.88
N SER A 60 -4.51 3.41 -39.71
CA SER A 60 -4.09 3.95 -38.41
C SER A 60 -5.20 4.68 -37.64
N GLY A 61 -6.09 5.41 -38.30
CA GLY A 61 -7.24 6.07 -37.66
C GLY A 61 -8.30 5.08 -37.17
N ASN A 62 -8.60 4.06 -37.97
CA ASN A 62 -9.54 3.00 -37.60
C ASN A 62 -9.01 2.20 -36.40
N TYR A 63 -7.73 1.83 -36.42
CA TYR A 63 -7.09 1.14 -35.30
C TYR A 63 -7.15 1.96 -34.01
N PHE A 64 -6.90 3.26 -34.07
CA PHE A 64 -6.99 4.11 -32.88
C PHE A 64 -8.41 4.15 -32.29
N SER A 65 -9.43 4.29 -33.13
CA SER A 65 -10.83 4.27 -32.69
C SER A 65 -11.19 2.97 -31.99
N GLU A 66 -10.77 1.84 -32.56
CA GLU A 66 -11.02 0.51 -31.98
C GLU A 66 -10.27 0.32 -30.66
N ILE A 67 -9.01 0.75 -30.57
CA ILE A 67 -8.23 0.73 -29.32
C ILE A 67 -8.95 1.50 -28.22
N LYS A 68 -9.44 2.70 -28.54
CA LYS A 68 -10.17 3.56 -27.59
C LYS A 68 -11.47 2.91 -27.11
N ASN A 69 -12.22 2.27 -28.02
CA ASN A 69 -13.45 1.56 -27.68
C ASN A 69 -13.16 0.37 -26.75
N ASN A 70 -12.15 -0.44 -27.08
CA ASN A 70 -11.74 -1.57 -26.27
C ASN A 70 -11.27 -1.13 -24.87
N LEU A 71 -10.55 -0.02 -24.76
CA LEU A 71 -10.16 0.55 -23.47
C LEU A 71 -11.38 0.96 -22.62
N GLN A 72 -12.36 1.61 -23.24
CA GLN A 72 -13.59 2.04 -22.55
C GLN A 72 -14.42 0.83 -22.12
N GLN A 73 -14.49 -0.20 -22.95
CA GLN A 73 -15.15 -1.47 -22.63
C GLN A 73 -14.44 -2.17 -21.46
N ALA A 74 -13.12 -2.32 -21.51
CA ALA A 74 -12.34 -2.95 -20.43
C ALA A 74 -12.55 -2.22 -19.10
N LEU A 75 -12.59 -0.88 -19.09
CA LEU A 75 -12.94 -0.09 -17.90
C LEU A 75 -14.35 -0.38 -17.38
N SER A 76 -15.32 -0.55 -18.27
CA SER A 76 -16.71 -0.82 -17.92
C SER A 76 -16.89 -2.24 -17.37
N GLU A 77 -16.23 -3.23 -17.97
CA GLU A 77 -16.22 -4.63 -17.49
C GLU A 77 -15.71 -4.74 -16.06
N VAL A 78 -14.67 -3.97 -15.72
CA VAL A 78 -14.16 -3.93 -14.35
C VAL A 78 -14.92 -2.93 -13.47
N GLY A 79 -15.99 -2.27 -13.92
CA GLY A 79 -16.75 -1.28 -13.15
C GLY A 79 -15.88 -0.13 -12.63
N MET A 80 -15.02 0.40 -13.51
CA MET A 80 -14.16 1.58 -13.26
C MET A 80 -14.59 2.80 -14.07
N ASP A 81 -15.61 2.71 -14.90
CA ASP A 81 -16.21 3.78 -15.70
C ASP A 81 -16.55 5.05 -14.87
N LYS A 82 -17.00 4.88 -13.63
CA LYS A 82 -17.30 6.00 -12.71
C LYS A 82 -16.06 6.65 -12.11
N LEU A 83 -14.94 5.94 -12.11
CA LEU A 83 -13.70 6.35 -11.46
C LEU A 83 -12.67 6.86 -12.45
N VAL A 84 -12.67 6.34 -13.67
CA VAL A 84 -11.67 6.62 -14.71
C VAL A 84 -12.40 7.11 -15.95
N ARG A 85 -12.11 8.35 -16.34
CA ARG A 85 -12.60 8.98 -17.55
C ARG A 85 -11.50 8.99 -18.60
N ILE A 86 -11.78 8.42 -19.76
CA ILE A 86 -10.92 8.56 -20.94
C ILE A 86 -11.36 9.81 -21.70
N VAL A 87 -10.38 10.65 -22.09
CA VAL A 87 -10.58 11.85 -22.91
C VAL A 87 -9.61 11.80 -24.08
N ASP A 88 -10.09 12.12 -25.26
CA ASP A 88 -9.29 12.12 -26.48
C ASP A 88 -8.87 13.54 -26.84
N PHE A 89 -7.58 13.75 -27.05
CA PHE A 89 -6.97 15.01 -27.45
C PHE A 89 -6.16 14.88 -28.73
N SER A 90 -6.28 13.75 -29.46
CA SER A 90 -5.45 13.45 -30.63
C SER A 90 -5.54 14.53 -31.75
N ASP A 91 -6.72 15.15 -31.88
CA ASP A 91 -6.97 16.22 -32.86
C ASP A 91 -6.64 17.63 -32.33
N ILE A 92 -6.55 17.77 -31.00
CA ILE A 92 -6.44 19.07 -30.33
C ILE A 92 -4.98 19.38 -30.01
N GLN A 93 -4.23 18.40 -29.50
CA GLN A 93 -2.90 18.61 -28.97
C GLN A 93 -2.02 17.42 -29.29
N LYS A 94 -0.93 17.66 -30.01
CA LYS A 94 0.14 16.68 -30.26
C LYS A 94 1.35 17.06 -29.42
N PHE A 95 2.01 16.07 -28.82
CA PHE A 95 3.17 16.29 -27.95
C PHE A 95 4.45 15.89 -28.65
N LYS A 96 5.42 16.80 -28.72
CA LYS A 96 6.75 16.51 -29.29
C LYS A 96 7.69 15.86 -28.28
N ASN A 97 7.47 16.13 -26.99
CA ASN A 97 8.33 15.65 -25.92
C ASN A 97 7.57 15.59 -24.59
N LYS A 98 8.21 14.93 -23.61
CA LYS A 98 7.67 14.74 -22.26
C LYS A 98 7.36 16.05 -21.54
N GLU A 99 8.19 17.08 -21.69
CA GLU A 99 7.99 18.37 -21.02
C GLU A 99 6.70 19.07 -21.46
N GLN A 100 6.39 19.02 -22.76
CA GLN A 100 5.12 19.55 -23.29
C GLN A 100 3.92 18.80 -22.72
N ALA A 101 3.98 17.46 -22.69
CA ALA A 101 2.93 16.64 -22.10
C ALA A 101 2.74 16.95 -20.61
N GLU A 102 3.82 17.11 -19.84
CA GLU A 102 3.76 17.46 -18.42
C GLU A 102 3.11 18.84 -18.19
N LYS A 103 3.50 19.86 -18.98
CA LYS A 103 2.89 21.19 -18.92
C LYS A 103 1.39 21.12 -19.21
N PHE A 104 0.99 20.39 -20.25
CA PHE A 104 -0.42 20.23 -20.61
C PHE A 104 -1.21 19.47 -19.55
N ARG A 105 -0.67 18.36 -19.04
CA ARG A 105 -1.24 17.58 -17.95
C ARG A 105 -1.53 18.46 -16.73
N ASN A 106 -0.55 19.27 -16.34
CA ASN A 106 -0.68 20.18 -15.21
C ASN A 106 -1.77 21.23 -15.44
N LYS A 107 -1.80 21.82 -16.64
CA LYS A 107 -2.76 22.84 -17.06
C LYS A 107 -4.21 22.33 -17.13
N LYS A 108 -4.42 21.09 -17.58
CA LYS A 108 -5.75 20.51 -17.86
C LYS A 108 -6.30 19.60 -16.77
N ASP A 109 -5.59 19.48 -15.65
CA ASP A 109 -5.95 18.57 -14.55
C ASP A 109 -6.14 17.11 -14.97
N ILE A 110 -5.21 16.63 -15.81
CA ILE A 110 -5.16 15.25 -16.26
C ILE A 110 -4.25 14.44 -15.32
N ASP A 111 -4.60 13.19 -15.03
CA ASP A 111 -3.80 12.34 -14.14
C ASP A 111 -2.74 11.56 -14.92
N LEU A 112 -3.12 11.05 -16.10
CA LEU A 112 -2.26 10.31 -17.01
C LEU A 112 -2.51 10.75 -18.45
N ILE A 113 -1.45 11.05 -19.20
CA ILE A 113 -1.48 11.22 -20.65
C ILE A 113 -0.75 10.03 -21.29
N ILE A 114 -1.42 9.36 -22.22
CA ILE A 114 -0.85 8.37 -23.13
C ILE A 114 -0.73 9.06 -24.48
N TRP A 115 0.49 9.27 -24.96
CA TRP A 115 0.75 10.03 -26.18
C TRP A 115 1.82 9.40 -27.04
N GLY A 116 1.82 9.71 -28.33
CA GLY A 116 2.64 8.98 -29.26
C GLY A 116 2.20 9.14 -30.70
N ASN A 117 2.63 8.20 -31.55
CA ASN A 117 2.32 8.22 -32.97
C ASN A 117 2.29 6.80 -33.55
N PHE A 118 1.43 6.61 -34.55
CA PHE A 118 1.53 5.49 -35.47
C PHE A 118 2.68 5.74 -36.46
N SER A 119 3.26 4.66 -36.98
CA SER A 119 4.11 4.73 -38.17
C SER A 119 3.28 5.10 -39.39
N THR A 120 3.94 5.43 -40.50
CA THR A 120 3.25 5.62 -41.77
C THR A 120 2.65 4.29 -42.24
N ASP A 121 1.42 4.32 -42.78
CA ASP A 121 0.70 3.15 -43.30
C ASP A 121 1.40 2.49 -44.51
N SER A 122 2.50 3.07 -45.01
CA SER A 122 3.33 2.52 -46.08
C SER A 122 4.39 1.50 -45.61
N LEU A 123 4.53 1.28 -44.30
CA LEU A 123 5.55 0.40 -43.76
C LEU A 123 5.19 -1.06 -44.03
N LYS A 124 6.08 -1.78 -44.72
CA LYS A 124 5.94 -3.22 -44.98
C LYS A 124 7.00 -4.03 -44.23
N LYS A 125 6.60 -5.14 -43.63
CA LYS A 125 7.50 -6.15 -43.06
C LYS A 125 7.14 -7.50 -43.67
N GLU A 126 8.10 -8.16 -44.30
CA GLU A 126 7.86 -9.46 -45.00
C GLU A 126 6.72 -9.37 -46.03
N GLY A 127 6.59 -8.23 -46.71
CA GLY A 127 5.56 -7.99 -47.72
C GLY A 127 4.19 -7.55 -47.17
N LYS A 128 3.97 -7.66 -45.86
CA LYS A 128 2.71 -7.29 -45.18
C LYS A 128 2.73 -5.86 -44.68
N GLY A 129 1.61 -5.16 -44.76
CA GLY A 129 1.46 -3.84 -44.15
C GLY A 129 1.52 -3.95 -42.62
N VAL A 130 2.34 -3.10 -42.00
CA VAL A 130 2.54 -3.08 -40.54
C VAL A 130 2.46 -1.67 -40.01
N ASN A 131 1.58 -1.46 -39.05
CA ASN A 131 1.46 -0.21 -38.30
C ASN A 131 2.12 -0.36 -36.93
N LYS A 132 3.23 0.33 -36.71
CA LYS A 132 3.93 0.36 -35.42
C LYS A 132 3.44 1.54 -34.60
N LEU A 133 2.99 1.27 -33.39
CA LEU A 133 2.57 2.28 -32.43
C LEU A 133 3.73 2.62 -31.48
N SER A 134 4.12 3.90 -31.42
CA SER A 134 5.14 4.39 -30.48
C SER A 134 4.44 5.16 -29.38
N ILE A 135 4.51 4.68 -28.13
CA ILE A 135 3.75 5.22 -27.00
C ILE A 135 4.68 5.73 -25.90
N ASN A 136 4.28 6.85 -25.31
CA ASN A 136 4.85 7.45 -24.12
C ASN A 136 3.76 7.70 -23.09
N PHE A 137 4.13 7.66 -21.81
CA PHE A 137 3.21 7.93 -20.71
C PHE A 137 3.73 9.13 -19.91
N THR A 138 2.81 9.98 -19.48
CA THR A 138 3.11 11.15 -18.66
C THR A 138 2.06 11.28 -17.56
N TYR A 139 2.46 11.01 -16.32
CA TYR A 139 1.55 10.87 -15.19
C TYR A 139 1.99 11.70 -13.98
N GLY A 140 1.02 12.18 -13.21
CA GLY A 140 1.28 12.94 -11.99
C GLY A 140 1.89 12.07 -10.90
N HIS A 141 2.95 12.54 -10.25
CA HIS A 141 3.49 11.91 -9.06
C HIS A 141 3.93 12.95 -8.04
N PRO A 142 3.88 12.65 -6.73
CA PRO A 142 4.47 13.54 -5.75
C PRO A 142 5.99 13.47 -5.89
N ASN A 143 6.64 14.62 -5.99
CA ASN A 143 8.06 14.72 -5.74
C ASN A 143 8.24 14.95 -4.24
N ASP A 144 9.09 14.13 -3.62
CA ASP A 144 9.75 14.51 -2.38
C ASP A 144 10.66 15.72 -2.63
N LYS A 145 11.18 16.33 -1.55
CA LYS A 145 12.02 17.53 -1.65
C LYS A 145 13.23 17.33 -2.59
N GLU A 146 13.69 16.09 -2.72
CA GLU A 146 14.85 15.68 -3.52
C GLU A 146 14.48 15.07 -4.88
N GLY A 147 13.18 14.88 -5.18
CA GLY A 147 12.69 14.29 -6.42
C GLY A 147 12.97 12.77 -6.60
N LYS A 148 13.58 12.11 -5.61
CA LYS A 148 13.94 10.68 -5.64
C LYS A 148 12.73 9.77 -5.82
N LEU A 149 11.60 10.11 -5.20
CA LEU A 149 10.38 9.30 -5.28
C LEU A 149 9.84 9.21 -6.71
N GLY A 150 9.91 10.33 -7.44
CA GLY A 150 9.55 10.37 -8.85
C GLY A 150 10.47 9.51 -9.71
N VAL A 151 11.78 9.52 -9.43
CA VAL A 151 12.77 8.71 -10.15
C VAL A 151 12.55 7.22 -9.93
N MET A 152 12.32 6.78 -8.68
CA MET A 152 12.03 5.38 -8.37
C MET A 152 10.77 4.89 -9.07
N LEU A 153 9.71 5.70 -9.04
CA LEU A 153 8.45 5.41 -9.73
C LEU A 153 8.63 5.30 -11.25
N LEU A 154 9.38 6.23 -11.85
CA LEU A 154 9.71 6.20 -13.27
C LEU A 154 10.50 4.94 -13.63
N SER A 155 11.43 4.52 -12.78
CA SER A 155 12.22 3.31 -12.99
C SER A 155 11.32 2.06 -12.98
N ASP A 156 10.47 1.93 -11.95
CA ASP A 156 9.54 0.79 -11.83
C ASP A 156 8.62 0.71 -13.06
N ILE A 157 7.95 1.82 -13.40
CA ILE A 157 7.03 1.89 -14.54
C ILE A 157 7.73 1.60 -15.88
N ARG A 158 8.94 2.15 -16.11
CA ARG A 158 9.69 1.87 -17.35
C ARG A 158 10.03 0.41 -17.50
N SER A 159 10.45 -0.26 -16.42
CA SER A 159 10.72 -1.70 -16.45
C SER A 159 9.46 -2.51 -16.81
N LYS A 160 8.29 -2.04 -16.37
CA LYS A 160 6.99 -2.69 -16.62
C LYS A 160 6.51 -2.48 -18.05
N PHE A 161 6.77 -1.31 -18.62
CA PHE A 161 6.50 -1.04 -20.03
C PHE A 161 7.34 -1.91 -20.95
N ALA A 162 8.58 -2.23 -20.57
CA ALA A 162 9.43 -3.11 -21.34
C ALA A 162 8.90 -4.56 -21.43
N GLN A 163 8.12 -5.01 -20.44
CA GLN A 163 7.47 -6.33 -20.46
C GLN A 163 6.23 -6.36 -21.36
N LYS A 164 5.52 -5.24 -21.49
CA LYS A 164 4.32 -5.07 -22.32
C LYS A 164 4.70 -4.33 -23.61
N ASN A 165 5.48 -4.97 -24.46
CA ASN A 165 6.17 -4.32 -25.58
C ASN A 165 5.60 -4.62 -26.98
N TYR A 166 4.49 -5.36 -27.07
CA TYR A 166 3.83 -5.61 -28.34
C TYR A 166 3.01 -4.40 -28.78
N TRP A 167 3.55 -3.66 -29.75
CA TRP A 167 3.00 -2.41 -30.27
C TRP A 167 2.98 -2.38 -31.81
N GLN A 168 2.69 -3.52 -32.44
CA GLN A 168 2.63 -3.66 -33.88
C GLN A 168 1.28 -4.21 -34.29
N ILE A 169 0.74 -3.70 -35.40
CA ILE A 169 -0.52 -4.14 -36.00
C ILE A 169 -0.22 -4.58 -37.42
N PHE A 170 -0.32 -5.87 -37.68
CA PHE A 170 -0.25 -6.43 -39.03
C PHE A 170 -1.64 -6.35 -39.65
N GLU A 171 -1.75 -5.89 -40.90
CA GLU A 171 -3.06 -5.70 -41.56
C GLU A 171 -3.91 -6.98 -41.56
N ASP A 172 -3.28 -8.13 -41.87
CA ASP A 172 -3.93 -9.45 -41.89
C ASP A 172 -4.40 -9.93 -40.50
N ASN A 173 -3.83 -9.40 -39.41
CA ASN A 173 -4.13 -9.79 -38.03
C ASN A 173 -4.62 -8.62 -37.18
N SER A 174 -5.12 -7.57 -37.84
CA SER A 174 -5.33 -6.27 -37.21
C SER A 174 -6.29 -6.32 -36.03
N PHE A 175 -7.31 -7.17 -36.08
CA PHE A 175 -8.28 -7.34 -34.98
C PHE A 175 -7.62 -7.87 -33.70
N GLU A 176 -6.84 -8.94 -33.78
CA GLU A 176 -6.16 -9.53 -32.62
C GLU A 176 -5.07 -8.59 -32.10
N ASP A 177 -4.28 -8.00 -32.99
CA ASP A 177 -3.22 -7.06 -32.62
C ASP A 177 -3.76 -5.82 -31.90
N VAL A 178 -4.87 -5.25 -32.40
CA VAL A 178 -5.57 -4.14 -31.76
C VAL A 178 -6.07 -4.54 -30.37
N SER A 179 -6.62 -5.74 -30.23
CA SER A 179 -7.06 -6.27 -28.93
C SER A 179 -5.89 -6.34 -27.95
N ILE A 180 -4.76 -6.95 -28.35
CA ILE A 180 -3.55 -7.06 -27.51
C ILE A 180 -3.03 -5.67 -27.09
N ILE A 181 -2.96 -4.72 -28.04
CA ILE A 181 -2.50 -3.35 -27.75
C ILE A 181 -3.45 -2.65 -26.76
N SER A 182 -4.76 -2.80 -26.95
CA SER A 182 -5.78 -2.23 -26.07
C SER A 182 -5.63 -2.75 -24.64
N GLU A 183 -5.46 -4.07 -24.50
CA GLU A 183 -5.23 -4.72 -23.23
C GLU A 183 -3.93 -4.26 -22.55
N ASN A 184 -2.84 -4.17 -23.31
CA ASN A 184 -1.57 -3.66 -22.79
C ASN A 184 -1.71 -2.21 -22.30
N LEU A 185 -2.40 -1.36 -23.06
CA LEU A 185 -2.66 0.03 -22.66
C LEU A 185 -3.50 0.10 -21.39
N PHE A 186 -4.54 -0.74 -21.27
CA PHE A 186 -5.37 -0.83 -20.07
C PHE A 186 -4.53 -1.22 -18.86
N ASP A 187 -3.79 -2.34 -18.95
CA ASP A 187 -2.98 -2.88 -17.87
C ASP A 187 -1.99 -1.84 -17.34
N LEU A 188 -1.28 -1.18 -18.26
CA LEU A 188 -0.29 -0.16 -17.93
C LEU A 188 -0.93 1.09 -17.35
N ALA A 189 -2.07 1.55 -17.88
CA ALA A 189 -2.76 2.71 -17.36
C ALA A 189 -3.26 2.48 -15.92
N ILE A 190 -3.93 1.35 -15.67
CA ILE A 190 -4.44 1.00 -14.33
C ILE A 190 -3.27 0.80 -13.36
N TYR A 191 -2.19 0.16 -13.79
CA TYR A 191 -0.98 0.01 -12.99
C TYR A 191 -0.42 1.37 -12.54
N VAL A 192 -0.22 2.29 -13.48
CA VAL A 192 0.33 3.63 -13.20
C VAL A 192 -0.57 4.40 -12.24
N ILE A 193 -1.90 4.38 -12.46
CA ILE A 193 -2.86 5.06 -11.58
C ILE A 193 -2.86 4.45 -10.18
N ALA A 194 -2.89 3.11 -10.07
CA ALA A 194 -2.89 2.41 -8.80
C ALA A 194 -1.63 2.68 -7.98
N LEU A 195 -0.46 2.69 -8.64
CA LEU A 195 0.81 3.00 -8.01
C LEU A 195 0.89 4.47 -7.59
N THR A 196 0.39 5.38 -8.43
CA THR A 196 0.28 6.80 -8.09
C THR A 196 -0.57 7.01 -6.83
N LEU A 197 -1.73 6.36 -6.73
CA LEU A 197 -2.61 6.44 -5.56
C LEU A 197 -1.94 5.92 -4.28
N LYS A 198 -1.22 4.80 -4.39
CA LYS A 198 -0.45 4.23 -3.29
C LYS A 198 0.51 5.28 -2.73
N ILE A 199 1.25 5.95 -3.60
CA ILE A 199 2.24 6.96 -3.21
C ILE A 199 1.58 8.21 -2.61
N TYR A 200 0.39 8.60 -3.08
CA TYR A 200 -0.40 9.66 -2.44
C TYR A 200 -1.06 9.26 -1.12
N GLY A 201 -0.83 8.03 -0.64
CA GLY A 201 -1.40 7.51 0.61
C GLY A 201 -2.85 7.05 0.50
N LYS A 202 -3.42 7.01 -0.72
CA LYS A 202 -4.78 6.51 -0.97
C LYS A 202 -4.78 4.99 -1.14
N ILE A 203 -4.24 4.30 -0.14
CA ILE A 203 -3.96 2.85 -0.17
C ILE A 203 -5.21 2.02 -0.50
N GLY A 204 -6.37 2.32 0.11
CA GLY A 204 -7.61 1.59 -0.16
C GLY A 204 -8.06 1.64 -1.63
N LYS A 205 -7.94 2.79 -2.30
CA LYS A 205 -8.25 2.91 -3.73
C LYS A 205 -7.21 2.21 -4.61
N SER A 206 -5.94 2.30 -4.23
CA SER A 206 -4.87 1.57 -4.91
C SER A 206 -5.09 0.06 -4.85
N ILE A 207 -5.42 -0.50 -3.68
CA ILE A 207 -5.79 -1.91 -3.50
C ILE A 207 -6.92 -2.30 -4.43
N MET A 208 -8.01 -1.53 -4.45
CA MET A 208 -9.15 -1.82 -5.32
C MET A 208 -8.74 -1.89 -6.80
N LEU A 209 -7.92 -0.94 -7.29
CA LEU A 209 -7.46 -0.98 -8.68
C LEU A 209 -6.54 -2.17 -8.95
N PHE A 210 -5.59 -2.45 -8.06
CA PHE A 210 -4.69 -3.59 -8.20
C PHE A 210 -5.41 -4.94 -8.08
N GLU A 211 -6.41 -5.09 -7.22
CA GLU A 211 -7.22 -6.32 -7.11
C GLU A 211 -7.99 -6.60 -8.39
N LYS A 212 -8.60 -5.55 -8.99
CA LYS A 212 -9.31 -5.69 -10.28
C LYS A 212 -8.36 -6.04 -11.41
N LEU A 213 -7.20 -5.36 -11.48
CA LEU A 213 -6.17 -5.66 -12.48
C LEU A 213 -5.62 -7.08 -12.30
N HIS A 214 -5.32 -7.49 -11.06
CA HIS A 214 -4.88 -8.84 -10.73
C HIS A 214 -5.90 -9.91 -11.19
N GLY A 215 -7.19 -9.69 -10.91
CA GLY A 215 -8.25 -10.61 -11.35
C GLY A 215 -8.28 -10.79 -12.87
N ARG A 216 -8.20 -9.69 -13.64
CA ARG A 216 -8.17 -9.74 -15.11
C ARG A 216 -6.92 -10.46 -15.64
N LEU A 217 -5.75 -10.15 -15.09
CA LEU A 217 -4.49 -10.78 -15.49
C LEU A 217 -4.48 -12.28 -15.17
N ALA A 218 -5.05 -12.69 -14.03
CA ALA A 218 -5.15 -14.10 -13.65
C ALA A 218 -5.99 -14.92 -14.63
N LEU A 219 -7.12 -14.37 -15.10
CA LEU A 219 -7.98 -15.02 -16.10
C LEU A 219 -7.25 -15.26 -17.42
N ARG A 220 -6.34 -14.35 -17.80
CA ARG A 220 -5.53 -14.43 -19.02
C ARG A 220 -4.22 -15.20 -18.85
N GLN A 221 -3.91 -15.66 -17.63
CA GLN A 221 -2.62 -16.28 -17.29
C GLN A 221 -1.42 -15.38 -17.64
N ASP A 222 -1.58 -14.07 -17.47
CA ASP A 222 -0.61 -13.07 -17.88
C ASP A 222 0.50 -12.90 -16.84
N GLU A 223 1.77 -13.06 -17.24
CA GLU A 223 2.93 -12.96 -16.34
C GLU A 223 3.07 -11.58 -15.67
N PHE A 224 2.47 -10.54 -16.24
CA PHE A 224 2.45 -9.20 -15.66
C PHE A 224 1.81 -9.17 -14.26
N ILE A 225 1.02 -10.20 -13.91
CA ILE A 225 0.41 -10.38 -12.58
C ILE A 225 1.45 -10.34 -11.45
N GLN A 226 2.67 -10.82 -11.68
CA GLN A 226 3.72 -10.85 -10.65
C GLN A 226 4.09 -9.45 -10.17
N ASN A 227 4.05 -8.46 -11.07
CA ASN A 227 4.30 -7.06 -10.74
C ASN A 227 3.18 -6.47 -9.87
N ILE A 228 1.96 -6.98 -10.02
CA ILE A 228 0.79 -6.54 -9.25
C ILE A 228 0.84 -7.13 -7.85
N ILE A 229 1.22 -8.40 -7.71
CA ILE A 229 1.28 -9.11 -6.42
C ILE A 229 2.20 -8.36 -5.45
N PHE A 230 3.41 -7.96 -5.87
CA PHE A 230 4.33 -7.23 -5.01
C PHE A 230 3.71 -5.95 -4.44
N HIS A 231 3.03 -5.16 -5.29
CA HIS A 231 2.40 -3.92 -4.85
C HIS A 231 1.16 -4.16 -3.99
N LEU A 232 0.37 -5.21 -4.28
CA LEU A 232 -0.77 -5.62 -3.45
C LEU A 232 -0.33 -6.04 -2.05
N LEU A 233 0.69 -6.90 -1.94
CA LEU A 233 1.22 -7.35 -0.65
C LEU A 233 1.67 -6.15 0.19
N ASN A 234 2.41 -5.21 -0.40
CA ASN A 234 2.82 -4.01 0.31
C ASN A 234 1.63 -3.11 0.71
N CYS A 235 0.60 -2.98 -0.13
CA CYS A 235 -0.60 -2.25 0.26
C CYS A 235 -1.36 -2.94 1.41
N TYR A 236 -1.48 -4.26 1.38
CA TYR A 236 -2.10 -5.02 2.46
C TYR A 236 -1.32 -4.89 3.77
N GLU A 237 0.00 -4.96 3.72
CA GLU A 237 0.87 -4.71 4.88
C GLU A 237 0.59 -3.34 5.50
N LEU A 238 0.55 -2.28 4.69
CA LEU A 238 0.23 -0.93 5.16
C LEU A 238 -1.16 -0.86 5.82
N MET A 239 -2.15 -1.54 5.25
CA MET A 239 -3.51 -1.59 5.82
C MET A 239 -3.60 -2.42 7.10
N ILE A 240 -2.82 -3.51 7.21
CA ILE A 240 -2.69 -4.32 8.42
C ILE A 240 -2.13 -3.46 9.56
N ILE A 241 -1.08 -2.69 9.29
CA ILE A 241 -0.45 -1.81 10.27
C ILE A 241 -1.38 -0.66 10.65
N ASP A 242 -1.95 0.06 9.68
CA ASP A 242 -2.80 1.23 9.98
C ASP A 242 -4.11 0.83 10.65
N LEU A 243 -4.91 -0.03 10.01
CA LEU A 243 -6.23 -0.38 10.53
C LEU A 243 -6.14 -1.36 11.70
N GLY A 244 -5.38 -2.45 11.53
CA GLY A 244 -5.33 -3.54 12.49
C GLY A 244 -4.54 -3.19 13.76
N ILE A 245 -3.33 -2.65 13.59
CA ILE A 245 -2.43 -2.35 14.73
C ILE A 245 -2.73 -0.97 15.32
N ARG A 246 -2.61 0.11 14.53
CA ARG A 246 -2.70 1.48 15.06
C ARG A 246 -4.12 1.88 15.47
N ARG A 247 -5.11 1.58 14.63
CA ARG A 247 -6.52 1.91 14.90
C ARG A 247 -7.28 0.82 15.66
N LYS A 248 -6.62 -0.32 15.94
CA LYS A 248 -7.22 -1.47 16.64
C LYS A 248 -8.51 -2.00 15.99
N ASP A 249 -8.70 -1.79 14.67
CA ASP A 249 -9.78 -2.39 13.86
C ASP A 249 -9.37 -3.81 13.44
N PHE A 250 -9.43 -4.73 14.41
CA PHE A 250 -8.97 -6.10 14.25
C PHE A 250 -9.74 -6.87 13.17
N LYS A 251 -11.03 -6.53 12.94
CA LYS A 251 -11.83 -7.15 11.88
C LYS A 251 -11.27 -6.82 10.50
N LYS A 252 -10.99 -5.54 10.22
CA LYS A 252 -10.36 -5.15 8.94
C LYS A 252 -8.92 -5.64 8.84
N GLY A 253 -8.13 -5.54 9.92
CA GLY A 253 -6.77 -6.08 9.96
C GLY A 253 -6.73 -7.57 9.59
N ARG A 254 -7.59 -8.38 10.21
CA ARG A 254 -7.77 -9.81 9.89
C ARG A 254 -8.14 -10.02 8.42
N SER A 255 -9.09 -9.24 7.89
CA SER A 255 -9.48 -9.36 6.48
C SER A 255 -8.30 -9.14 5.54
N TYR A 256 -7.42 -8.17 5.83
CA TYR A 256 -6.23 -7.93 5.02
C TYR A 256 -5.15 -9.00 5.20
N CYS A 257 -4.96 -9.55 6.41
CA CYS A 257 -4.08 -10.71 6.60
C CYS A 257 -4.53 -11.90 5.74
N LEU A 258 -5.83 -12.18 5.69
CA LEU A 258 -6.37 -13.26 4.86
C LEU A 258 -6.16 -12.99 3.37
N LYS A 259 -6.36 -11.75 2.90
CA LYS A 259 -6.05 -11.36 1.51
C LYS A 259 -4.57 -11.51 1.19
N PHE A 260 -3.69 -11.12 2.11
CA PHE A 260 -2.25 -11.29 1.98
C PHE A 260 -1.87 -12.77 1.83
N LEU A 261 -2.40 -13.62 2.71
CA LEU A 261 -2.09 -15.05 2.73
C LEU A 261 -2.64 -15.82 1.51
N LYS A 262 -3.66 -15.29 0.83
CA LYS A 262 -4.11 -15.83 -0.46
C LYS A 262 -3.10 -15.63 -1.59
N LEU A 263 -2.30 -14.55 -1.53
CA LEU A 263 -1.29 -14.25 -2.54
C LEU A 263 0.08 -14.82 -2.18
N LYS A 264 0.39 -14.83 -0.88
CA LYS A 264 1.64 -15.38 -0.36
C LYS A 264 1.32 -16.28 0.82
N GLU A 265 1.12 -17.55 0.51
CA GLU A 265 0.83 -18.54 1.52
C GLU A 265 1.94 -18.59 2.56
N ASN A 266 1.54 -18.87 3.80
CA ASN A 266 2.45 -19.08 4.91
C ASN A 266 3.34 -17.90 5.26
N ASP A 267 3.05 -16.68 4.82
CA ASP A 267 3.87 -15.51 5.17
C ASP A 267 3.89 -15.23 6.69
N PHE A 268 5.09 -15.09 7.26
CA PHE A 268 5.30 -14.88 8.70
C PHE A 268 4.61 -13.61 9.23
N PHE A 269 4.72 -12.48 8.52
CA PHE A 269 4.13 -11.22 8.97
C PHE A 269 2.60 -11.32 8.99
N ALA A 270 2.01 -11.87 7.92
CA ALA A 270 0.56 -11.99 7.82
C ALA A 270 -0.01 -13.02 8.80
N LEU A 271 0.64 -14.18 8.99
CA LEU A 271 0.21 -15.20 9.96
C LEU A 271 0.32 -14.69 11.40
N SER A 272 1.41 -13.99 11.76
CA SER A 272 1.63 -13.48 13.12
C SER A 272 0.57 -12.45 13.50
N ASN A 273 0.26 -11.52 12.60
CA ASN A 273 -0.81 -10.55 12.82
C ASN A 273 -2.20 -11.19 12.79
N LEU A 274 -2.43 -12.18 11.92
CA LEU A 274 -3.71 -12.90 11.86
C LEU A 274 -4.05 -13.57 13.20
N ALA A 275 -3.07 -14.25 13.82
CA ALA A 275 -3.23 -14.87 15.13
C ALA A 275 -3.69 -13.85 16.20
N VAL A 276 -3.02 -12.70 16.27
CA VAL A 276 -3.33 -11.64 17.24
C VAL A 276 -4.73 -11.07 16.97
N PHE A 277 -5.06 -10.77 15.72
CA PHE A 277 -6.35 -10.18 15.35
C PHE A 277 -7.52 -11.15 15.57
N GLN A 278 -7.34 -12.45 15.28
CA GLN A 278 -8.33 -13.48 15.59
C GLN A 278 -8.59 -13.53 17.10
N PHE A 279 -7.52 -13.55 17.90
CA PHE A 279 -7.64 -13.56 19.36
C PHE A 279 -8.37 -12.33 19.88
N LYS A 280 -7.96 -11.13 19.46
CA LYS A 280 -8.60 -9.86 19.87
C LYS A 280 -10.04 -9.72 19.36
N SER A 281 -10.40 -10.45 18.31
CA SER A 281 -11.79 -10.51 17.79
C SER A 281 -12.65 -11.58 18.47
N GLY A 282 -12.11 -12.30 19.46
CA GLY A 282 -12.81 -13.37 20.17
C GLY A 282 -12.74 -14.75 19.50
N GLU A 283 -12.09 -14.87 18.34
CA GLU A 283 -11.92 -16.13 17.60
C GLU A 283 -10.74 -16.95 18.16
N LYS A 284 -10.82 -17.35 19.44
CA LYS A 284 -9.70 -17.98 20.17
C LYS A 284 -9.22 -19.28 19.53
N ASP A 285 -10.12 -20.14 19.07
CA ASP A 285 -9.75 -21.41 18.44
C ASP A 285 -9.04 -21.19 17.09
N ASN A 286 -9.51 -20.24 16.29
CA ASN A 286 -8.85 -19.86 15.04
C ASN A 286 -7.46 -19.28 15.31
N SER A 287 -7.33 -18.43 16.32
CA SER A 287 -6.03 -17.90 16.74
C SER A 287 -5.07 -19.02 17.12
N LYS A 288 -5.53 -19.99 17.92
CA LYS A 288 -4.74 -21.16 18.32
C LYS A 288 -4.25 -21.94 17.12
N ALA A 289 -5.15 -22.26 16.17
CA ALA A 289 -4.78 -22.96 14.95
C ALA A 289 -3.73 -22.19 14.13
N THR A 290 -3.88 -20.87 14.01
CA THR A 290 -2.90 -20.00 13.34
C THR A 290 -1.55 -19.98 14.05
N VAL A 291 -1.55 -19.93 15.38
CA VAL A 291 -0.34 -19.96 16.22
C VAL A 291 0.37 -21.31 16.14
N ASP A 292 -0.36 -22.43 16.18
CA ASP A 292 0.22 -23.76 15.97
C ASP A 292 0.80 -23.91 14.55
N LYS A 293 0.16 -23.30 13.53
CA LYS A 293 0.69 -23.21 12.17
C LYS A 293 1.99 -22.39 12.11
N LEU A 294 2.05 -21.24 12.79
CA LEU A 294 3.28 -20.44 12.91
C LEU A 294 4.43 -21.24 13.53
N LEU A 295 4.16 -21.99 14.60
CA LEU A 295 5.18 -22.83 15.24
C LEU A 295 5.74 -23.90 14.31
N LYS A 296 4.87 -24.50 13.48
CA LYS A 296 5.29 -25.53 12.51
C LYS A 296 6.17 -24.96 11.40
N ILE A 297 5.85 -23.77 10.90
CA ILE A 297 6.50 -23.18 9.72
C ILE A 297 7.72 -22.34 10.09
N TYR A 298 7.63 -21.61 11.20
CA TYR A 298 8.66 -20.69 11.70
C TYR A 298 9.05 -21.03 13.14
N PRO A 299 9.62 -22.24 13.37
CA PRO A 299 10.07 -22.62 14.70
C PRO A 299 11.18 -21.68 15.16
N ASN A 300 11.17 -21.34 16.46
CA ASN A 300 12.15 -20.45 17.08
C ASN A 300 12.19 -19.01 16.54
N ALA A 301 11.22 -18.57 15.72
CA ALA A 301 11.08 -17.14 15.44
C ALA A 301 10.61 -16.41 16.71
N PRO A 302 11.22 -15.26 17.10
CA PRO A 302 10.92 -14.60 18.37
C PRO A 302 9.43 -14.34 18.61
N LEU A 303 8.72 -13.78 17.63
CA LEU A 303 7.28 -13.51 17.77
C LEU A 303 6.44 -14.79 17.80
N THR A 304 6.86 -15.87 17.13
CA THR A 304 6.21 -17.19 17.25
C THR A 304 6.32 -17.72 18.67
N GLU A 305 7.51 -17.62 19.28
CA GLU A 305 7.76 -18.06 20.65
C GLU A 305 6.91 -17.28 21.65
N VAL A 306 6.76 -15.95 21.46
CA VAL A 306 5.84 -15.11 22.26
C VAL A 306 4.39 -15.56 22.10
N ASN A 307 3.90 -15.70 20.86
CA ASN A 307 2.51 -16.05 20.58
C ASN A 307 2.14 -17.43 21.15
N ILE A 308 3.04 -18.41 21.01
CA ILE A 308 2.84 -19.75 21.60
C ILE A 308 2.88 -19.66 23.13
N ALA A 309 3.85 -18.97 23.72
CA ALA A 309 3.93 -18.84 25.17
C ALA A 309 2.63 -18.27 25.75
N PHE A 310 2.12 -17.20 25.15
CA PHE A 310 0.84 -16.59 25.51
C PHE A 310 -0.33 -17.57 25.39
N MET A 311 -0.47 -18.29 24.26
CA MET A 311 -1.56 -19.26 24.11
C MET A 311 -1.46 -20.41 25.11
N ARG A 312 -0.24 -20.89 25.43
CA ARG A 312 -0.04 -21.93 26.45
C ARG A 312 -0.34 -21.44 27.87
N LEU A 313 -0.15 -20.15 28.18
CA LEU A 313 -0.61 -19.57 29.45
C LEU A 313 -2.13 -19.66 29.57
N LEU A 314 -2.86 -19.25 28.54
CA LEU A 314 -4.33 -19.28 28.54
C LEU A 314 -4.90 -20.70 28.64
N GLU A 315 -4.14 -21.71 28.22
CA GLU A 315 -4.49 -23.12 28.34
C GLU A 315 -4.08 -23.74 29.70
N GLY A 316 -3.52 -22.95 30.63
CA GLY A 316 -2.99 -23.46 31.91
C GLY A 316 -1.71 -24.30 31.78
N ARG A 317 -1.07 -24.30 30.60
CA ARG A 317 0.14 -25.09 30.31
C ARG A 317 1.41 -24.32 30.68
N TYR A 318 1.52 -23.88 31.93
CA TYR A 318 2.55 -22.95 32.40
C TYR A 318 3.99 -23.43 32.18
N LYS A 319 4.28 -24.73 32.43
CA LYS A 319 5.62 -25.30 32.16
C LYS A 319 6.02 -25.19 30.68
N ASN A 320 5.05 -25.28 29.78
CA ASN A 320 5.28 -25.17 28.35
C ASN A 320 5.50 -23.70 27.96
N ALA A 321 4.62 -22.80 28.42
CA ALA A 321 4.79 -21.36 28.24
C ALA A 321 6.17 -20.85 28.72
N PHE A 322 6.63 -21.30 29.89
CA PHE A 322 7.95 -20.97 30.43
C PHE A 322 9.09 -21.33 29.46
N LYS A 323 9.04 -22.51 28.84
CA LYS A 323 10.07 -22.94 27.89
C LYS A 323 10.14 -22.04 26.66
N HIS A 324 8.99 -21.60 26.15
CA HIS A 324 8.92 -20.71 25.00
C HIS A 324 9.47 -19.29 25.35
N TYR A 325 9.14 -18.76 26.51
CA TYR A 325 9.78 -17.53 27.00
C TYR A 325 11.30 -17.68 27.17
N GLU A 326 11.80 -18.78 27.74
CA GLU A 326 13.25 -19.00 27.88
C GLU A 326 13.98 -19.09 26.53
N LYS A 327 13.31 -19.54 25.47
CA LYS A 327 13.86 -19.49 24.11
C LYS A 327 13.95 -18.08 23.58
N LEU A 328 12.91 -17.26 23.82
CA LEU A 328 12.87 -15.86 23.41
C LEU A 328 14.09 -15.08 23.96
N PHE A 329 14.45 -15.30 25.22
CA PHE A 329 15.53 -14.55 25.87
C PHE A 329 16.95 -14.89 25.38
N LYS A 330 17.09 -15.79 24.41
CA LYS A 330 18.36 -16.08 23.73
C LYS A 330 18.65 -15.13 22.57
N PHE A 331 17.65 -14.37 22.12
CA PHE A 331 17.78 -13.43 21.01
C PHE A 331 18.28 -12.07 21.47
N GLN A 332 19.05 -11.40 20.61
CA GLN A 332 19.39 -9.99 20.77
C GLN A 332 18.22 -9.10 20.33
N ILE A 333 18.18 -7.84 20.82
CA ILE A 333 17.07 -6.92 20.53
C ILE A 333 16.86 -6.67 19.02
N ASN A 334 17.95 -6.58 18.25
CA ASN A 334 17.92 -6.40 16.79
C ASN A 334 17.43 -7.64 16.02
N GLN A 335 17.32 -8.80 16.68
CA GLN A 335 16.85 -10.05 16.09
C GLN A 335 15.35 -10.29 16.31
N LEU A 336 14.69 -9.50 17.16
CA LEU A 336 13.30 -9.75 17.55
C LEU A 336 12.32 -9.60 16.38
N GLY A 337 12.54 -8.62 15.50
CA GLY A 337 11.63 -8.32 14.40
C GLY A 337 10.26 -7.78 14.85
N PHE A 338 10.12 -7.35 16.11
CA PHE A 338 8.96 -6.66 16.67
C PHE A 338 9.40 -5.66 17.75
N ASN A 339 8.52 -4.72 18.11
CA ASN A 339 8.75 -3.79 19.21
C ASN A 339 8.37 -4.45 20.55
N PRO A 340 9.32 -4.67 21.49
CA PRO A 340 9.03 -5.27 22.78
C PRO A 340 7.95 -4.55 23.59
N LEU A 341 7.89 -3.21 23.47
CA LEU A 341 6.91 -2.40 24.19
C LEU A 341 5.47 -2.70 23.77
N ASP A 342 5.23 -2.95 22.47
CA ASP A 342 3.89 -3.30 21.96
C ASP A 342 3.42 -4.64 22.56
N VAL A 343 4.35 -5.59 22.74
CA VAL A 343 4.06 -6.89 23.37
C VAL A 343 3.83 -6.75 24.87
N ILE A 344 4.63 -5.93 25.55
CA ILE A 344 4.45 -5.61 26.97
C ILE A 344 3.06 -4.99 27.19
N GLU A 345 2.69 -3.95 26.43
CA GLU A 345 1.36 -3.32 26.49
C GLU A 345 0.25 -4.35 26.27
N PHE A 346 0.38 -5.20 25.23
CA PHE A 346 -0.57 -6.26 24.96
C PHE A 346 -0.73 -7.21 26.16
N LEU A 347 0.37 -7.67 26.76
CA LEU A 347 0.33 -8.58 27.90
C LEU A 347 -0.29 -7.88 29.12
N THR A 348 0.07 -6.64 29.43
CA THR A 348 -0.57 -5.87 30.51
C THR A 348 -2.08 -5.75 30.31
N ASP A 349 -2.53 -5.44 29.09
CA ASP A 349 -3.96 -5.41 28.73
C ASP A 349 -4.63 -6.77 28.96
N GLN A 350 -3.96 -7.86 28.60
CA GLN A 350 -4.49 -9.21 28.82
C GLN A 350 -4.58 -9.58 30.29
N TYR A 351 -3.59 -9.23 31.10
CA TYR A 351 -3.67 -9.43 32.55
C TYR A 351 -4.87 -8.68 33.15
N ASN A 352 -5.13 -7.45 32.69
CA ASN A 352 -6.28 -6.67 33.16
C ASN A 352 -7.62 -7.35 32.84
N GLN A 353 -7.71 -8.07 31.73
CA GLN A 353 -8.91 -8.76 31.28
C GLN A 353 -9.08 -10.15 31.91
N THR A 354 -8.03 -10.96 31.95
CA THR A 354 -8.11 -12.37 32.35
C THR A 354 -7.69 -12.62 33.80
N ARG A 355 -6.94 -11.69 34.40
CA ARG A 355 -6.26 -11.83 35.69
C ARG A 355 -5.27 -13.00 35.75
N GLU A 356 -4.88 -13.55 34.60
CA GLU A 356 -3.91 -14.66 34.46
C GLU A 356 -2.50 -14.20 34.88
N PRO A 357 -1.97 -14.62 36.04
CA PRO A 357 -0.70 -14.11 36.56
C PRO A 357 0.50 -14.38 35.63
N GLY A 358 0.51 -15.51 34.91
CA GLY A 358 1.60 -15.85 34.00
C GLY A 358 1.83 -14.82 32.90
N VAL A 359 0.82 -14.01 32.57
CA VAL A 359 0.95 -12.90 31.62
C VAL A 359 1.88 -11.80 32.17
N LEU A 360 1.81 -11.50 33.47
CA LEU A 360 2.74 -10.57 34.14
C LEU A 360 4.17 -11.11 34.14
N TYR A 361 4.35 -12.42 34.26
CA TYR A 361 5.66 -13.04 34.11
C TYR A 361 6.23 -12.79 32.71
N GLY A 362 5.44 -13.04 31.66
CA GLY A 362 5.83 -12.76 30.28
C GLY A 362 6.23 -11.29 30.08
N SER A 363 5.37 -10.37 30.53
CA SER A 363 5.59 -8.93 30.46
C SER A 363 6.89 -8.51 31.16
N GLY A 364 7.04 -8.86 32.44
CA GLY A 364 8.19 -8.47 33.23
C GLY A 364 9.51 -9.06 32.72
N MET A 365 9.48 -10.29 32.18
CA MET A 365 10.68 -10.89 31.58
C MET A 365 11.05 -10.23 30.25
N ILE A 366 10.09 -9.93 29.38
CA ILE A 366 10.37 -9.19 28.13
C ILE A 366 10.93 -7.80 28.45
N ALA A 367 10.33 -7.09 29.43
CA ALA A 367 10.82 -5.81 29.90
C ALA A 367 12.25 -5.88 30.44
N LYS A 368 12.59 -6.93 31.22
CA LYS A 368 13.95 -7.15 31.73
C LYS A 368 14.99 -7.27 30.62
N TYR A 369 14.70 -8.03 29.57
CA TYR A 369 15.68 -8.33 28.52
C TYR A 369 15.73 -7.27 27.41
N TYR A 370 14.63 -6.55 27.18
CA TYR A 370 14.47 -5.73 25.97
C TYR A 370 13.79 -4.37 26.18
N GLY A 371 13.50 -4.00 27.43
CA GLY A 371 12.72 -2.80 27.73
C GLY A 371 13.14 -2.14 29.04
N ASP A 372 12.15 -1.65 29.78
CA ASP A 372 12.35 -0.87 31.00
C ASP A 372 12.47 -1.79 32.24
N HIS A 373 13.56 -1.62 32.99
CA HIS A 373 13.83 -2.39 34.20
C HIS A 373 12.83 -2.11 35.34
N GLU A 374 12.24 -0.92 35.41
CA GLU A 374 11.22 -0.60 36.41
C GLU A 374 9.89 -1.28 36.10
N ILE A 375 9.50 -1.35 34.81
CA ILE A 375 8.36 -2.18 34.38
C ILE A 375 8.64 -3.65 34.74
N ALA A 376 9.86 -4.13 34.47
CA ALA A 376 10.26 -5.49 34.82
C ALA A 376 10.12 -5.77 36.33
N LYS A 377 10.62 -4.86 37.18
CA LYS A 377 10.51 -4.98 38.65
C LYS A 377 9.05 -4.99 39.09
N GLN A 378 8.23 -4.07 38.58
CA GLN A 378 6.83 -3.95 38.94
C GLN A 378 6.06 -5.23 38.58
N ASP A 379 6.14 -5.67 37.32
CA ASP A 379 5.37 -6.80 36.82
C ASP A 379 5.81 -8.11 37.46
N LEU A 380 7.12 -8.33 37.66
CA LEU A 380 7.61 -9.54 38.33
C LEU A 380 7.24 -9.57 39.82
N ARG A 381 7.26 -8.43 40.53
CA ARG A 381 6.77 -8.37 41.93
C ARG A 381 5.28 -8.67 42.01
N GLN A 382 4.49 -8.10 41.10
CA GLN A 382 3.05 -8.34 41.05
C GLN A 382 2.75 -9.81 40.69
N PHE A 383 3.48 -10.38 39.74
CA PHE A 383 3.42 -11.80 39.41
C PHE A 383 3.70 -12.67 40.64
N LEU A 384 4.77 -12.41 41.40
CA LEU A 384 5.09 -13.16 42.61
C LEU A 384 4.03 -12.99 43.72
N LYS A 385 3.35 -11.85 43.79
CA LYS A 385 2.26 -11.66 44.74
C LYS A 385 0.98 -12.43 44.36
N LYS A 386 0.74 -12.63 43.07
CA LYS A 386 -0.55 -13.14 42.55
C LYS A 386 -0.50 -14.60 42.10
N SER A 387 0.67 -15.14 41.75
CA SER A 387 0.79 -16.51 41.25
C SER A 387 0.83 -17.55 42.37
N ASN A 388 0.27 -18.73 42.09
CA ASN A 388 0.33 -19.90 42.96
C ASN A 388 1.73 -20.55 42.93
N ASP A 389 2.26 -20.93 44.10
CA ASP A 389 3.62 -21.52 44.21
C ASP A 389 3.79 -22.83 43.44
N ASN A 390 2.77 -23.68 43.40
CA ASN A 390 2.84 -25.01 42.78
C ASN A 390 2.67 -24.93 41.26
N GLU A 391 1.67 -24.18 40.79
CA GLU A 391 1.36 -24.07 39.36
C GLU A 391 2.48 -23.35 38.59
N TYR A 392 3.03 -22.28 39.17
CA TYR A 392 4.01 -21.41 38.52
C TYR A 392 5.44 -21.64 39.02
N LYS A 393 5.73 -22.78 39.64
CA LYS A 393 7.00 -23.07 40.35
C LYS A 393 8.25 -22.63 39.58
N LEU A 394 8.36 -22.97 38.29
CA LEU A 394 9.52 -22.62 37.45
C LEU A 394 9.60 -21.11 37.18
N MET A 395 8.48 -20.49 36.80
CA MET A 395 8.40 -19.06 36.54
C MET A 395 8.71 -18.24 37.80
N ARG A 396 8.16 -18.63 38.95
CA ARG A 396 8.41 -17.97 40.25
C ARG A 396 9.86 -18.04 40.66
N ARG A 397 10.52 -19.21 40.51
CA ARG A 397 11.96 -19.34 40.77
C ARG A 397 12.78 -18.40 39.88
N LYS A 398 12.49 -18.37 38.58
CA LYS A 398 13.19 -17.48 37.63
C LYS A 398 12.92 -15.99 37.93
N ALA A 399 11.69 -15.64 38.29
CA ALA A 399 11.30 -14.28 38.64
C ALA A 399 12.00 -13.77 39.91
N LYS A 400 12.07 -14.57 40.98
CA LYS A 400 12.82 -14.24 42.20
C LYS A 400 14.30 -13.98 41.91
N ASN A 401 14.94 -14.90 41.18
CA ASN A 401 16.34 -14.76 40.79
C ASN A 401 16.59 -13.54 39.90
N THR A 402 15.62 -13.21 39.05
CA THR A 402 15.71 -12.03 38.19
C THR A 402 15.56 -10.73 38.99
N LEU A 403 14.62 -10.68 39.93
CA LEU A 403 14.42 -9.51 40.79
C LEU A 403 15.61 -9.23 41.71
N SER A 404 16.38 -10.25 42.11
CA SER A 404 17.62 -10.02 42.87
C SER A 404 18.76 -9.45 42.03
N GLN A 405 18.63 -9.45 40.70
CA GLN A 405 19.62 -8.92 39.76
C GLN A 405 19.24 -7.53 39.21
N LEU A 406 18.01 -7.06 39.47
CA LEU A 406 17.46 -5.78 39.03
C LEU A 406 17.44 -4.78 40.18
#